data_AF-A0A2Z2HRE2-F1
#
_entry.id   AF-A0A2Z2HRE2-F1
#
_cell.length_a   1.000
_cell.length_b   1.000
_cell.length_c   1.000
_cell.angle_alpha   90.00
_cell.angle_beta   90.00
_cell.angle_gamma   90.00
#
_symmetry.space_group_name_H-M   'P 1'
#
loop_
_entity.id
_entity.type
_entity.pdbx_description
1 polymer ?
#
loop_
_entity_poly.entity_id
_entity_poly.type
_entity_poly.pdbx_seq_one_letter_code
_entity_poly.pdbx_strand_id
1 'polypeptide(L)'
;MAVLPAFKDGLTILRTNPVILLAGLLFALASQLATAGELVGSLVVVGVGFVVALLLGPFFLGGLIGMALEALEGSTTSLGQLVESGRASYVSLLGASLLFGALLFTVTVVGMFVAMFGAVFGFAVGGAESGTVAMLAVGLGILLVLAVMAVAFVLFMFLQFFNTAIVVDGNRAFESFSRSISLVRSNLRSVVGYSLLWIGISLVAFAPVMGLEFVFIDPELAAAGEQTATRAAITGLAVVLTGILYSYLYAVHTSYYTRLGSRTDAPDAESVGA
;
A
#
# COMPACT_ATOMS: atom_id res chain seq x y z
N MET A 1 -9.58 -20.67 -7.50
CA MET A 1 -9.79 -19.21 -7.31
C MET A 1 -9.67 -18.88 -5.82
N ALA A 2 -8.68 -18.12 -5.37
CA ALA A 2 -8.47 -17.77 -3.94
C ALA A 2 -9.08 -16.40 -3.55
N VAL A 3 -9.39 -15.56 -4.53
CA VAL A 3 -9.73 -14.15 -4.32
C VAL A 3 -11.06 -13.99 -3.58
N LEU A 4 -12.17 -14.52 -4.14
CA LEU A 4 -13.50 -14.40 -3.52
C LEU A 4 -13.58 -15.00 -2.10
N PRO A 5 -13.03 -16.21 -1.83
CA PRO A 5 -12.94 -16.72 -0.47
C PRO A 5 -12.18 -15.79 0.48
N ALA A 6 -11.05 -15.22 0.07
CA ALA A 6 -10.28 -14.33 0.93
C ALA A 6 -11.05 -13.06 1.33
N PHE A 7 -11.84 -12.48 0.42
CA PHE A 7 -12.73 -11.36 0.75
C PHE A 7 -13.83 -11.76 1.76
N LYS A 8 -14.42 -12.95 1.61
CA LYS A 8 -15.40 -13.48 2.56
C LYS A 8 -14.77 -13.74 3.93
N ASP A 9 -13.56 -14.28 3.96
CA ASP A 9 -12.82 -14.52 5.19
C ASP A 9 -12.51 -13.21 5.90
N GLY A 10 -12.07 -12.17 5.18
CA GLY A 10 -11.82 -10.85 5.76
C GLY A 10 -13.06 -10.26 6.46
N LEU A 11 -14.25 -10.42 5.88
CA LEU A 11 -15.50 -10.01 6.52
C LEU A 11 -15.81 -10.86 7.77
N THR A 12 -15.60 -12.17 7.69
CA THR A 12 -15.82 -13.08 8.81
C THR A 12 -14.87 -12.77 9.97
N ILE A 13 -13.59 -12.54 9.68
CA ILE A 13 -12.56 -12.15 10.66
C ILE A 13 -12.99 -10.90 11.41
N LEU A 14 -13.38 -9.84 10.69
CA LEU A 14 -13.80 -8.59 11.35
C LEU A 14 -15.08 -8.74 12.18
N ARG A 15 -16.02 -9.56 11.73
CA ARG A 15 -17.28 -9.80 12.47
C ARG A 15 -17.05 -10.59 13.75
N THR A 16 -16.18 -11.60 13.71
CA THR A 16 -15.85 -12.43 14.87
C THR A 16 -14.88 -11.72 15.81
N ASN A 17 -13.99 -10.89 15.26
CA ASN A 17 -12.94 -10.19 16.00
C ASN A 17 -12.97 -8.67 15.75
N PRO A 18 -13.96 -7.95 16.31
CA PRO A 18 -14.12 -6.51 16.08
C PRO A 18 -12.95 -5.68 16.63
N VAL A 19 -12.12 -6.22 17.52
CA VAL A 19 -10.92 -5.54 18.05
C VAL A 19 -9.92 -5.17 16.95
N ILE A 20 -9.93 -5.88 15.81
CA ILE A 20 -9.09 -5.55 14.65
C ILE A 20 -9.45 -4.15 14.10
N LEU A 21 -10.72 -3.72 14.21
CA LEU A 21 -11.14 -2.37 13.83
C LEU A 21 -10.45 -1.30 14.66
N LEU A 22 -10.28 -1.54 15.97
CA LEU A 22 -9.56 -0.62 16.84
C LEU A 22 -8.08 -0.53 16.44
N ALA A 23 -7.46 -1.67 16.13
CA ALA A 23 -6.09 -1.69 15.65
C ALA A 23 -5.91 -0.94 14.32
N GLY A 24 -6.82 -1.13 13.36
CA GLY A 24 -6.76 -0.38 12.11
C GLY A 24 -7.01 1.12 12.32
N LEU A 25 -7.89 1.49 13.24
CA LEU A 25 -8.11 2.90 13.61
C LEU A 25 -6.87 3.53 14.25
N LEU A 26 -6.19 2.82 15.15
CA LEU A 26 -4.91 3.26 15.73
C LEU A 26 -3.85 3.41 14.64
N PHE A 27 -3.81 2.49 13.68
CA PHE A 27 -2.88 2.59 12.55
C PHE A 27 -3.21 3.79 11.64
N ALA A 28 -4.49 4.02 11.35
CA ALA A 28 -4.94 5.18 10.57
C ALA A 28 -4.64 6.51 11.27
N LEU A 29 -4.80 6.58 12.60
CA LEU A 29 -4.38 7.74 13.37
C LEU A 29 -2.87 7.97 13.27
N ALA A 30 -2.08 6.90 13.40
CA ALA A 30 -0.62 6.97 13.27
C ALA A 30 -0.19 7.42 11.86
N SER A 31 -0.91 7.01 10.80
CA SER A 31 -0.59 7.41 9.43
C SER A 31 -0.92 8.87 9.12
N GLN A 32 -1.84 9.49 9.88
CA GLN A 32 -2.24 10.90 9.71
C GLN A 32 -1.41 11.89 10.55
N LEU A 33 -0.35 11.44 11.24
CA LEU A 33 0.49 12.31 12.07
C LEU A 33 1.18 13.43 11.26
N ALA A 34 1.57 13.15 10.01
CA ALA A 34 2.15 14.18 9.14
C ALA A 34 1.12 15.27 8.79
N THR A 35 -0.12 14.87 8.50
CA THR A 35 -1.25 15.76 8.19
C THR A 35 -1.56 16.71 9.35
N ALA A 36 -1.40 16.26 10.59
CA ALA A 36 -1.55 17.13 11.76
C ALA A 36 -0.55 18.30 11.78
N GLY A 37 0.65 18.13 11.21
CA GLY A 37 1.63 19.20 11.06
C GLY A 37 1.22 20.27 10.05
N GLU A 38 0.47 19.89 9.01
CA GLU A 38 -0.07 20.81 8.02
C GLU A 38 -1.13 21.73 8.63
N LEU A 39 -1.94 21.21 9.56
CA LEU A 39 -2.94 22.01 10.29
C LEU A 39 -2.33 23.13 11.13
N VAL A 40 -1.11 22.92 11.64
CA VAL A 40 -0.38 23.90 12.47
C VAL A 40 0.54 24.78 11.60
N GLY A 41 0.65 24.50 10.29
CA GLY A 41 1.51 25.27 9.38
C GLY A 41 3.01 25.11 9.65
N SER A 42 3.43 24.02 10.29
CA SER A 42 4.83 23.81 10.70
C SER A 42 5.48 22.67 9.94
N LEU A 43 6.44 22.99 9.08
CA LEU A 43 7.22 22.00 8.32
C LEU A 43 8.00 21.05 9.23
N VAL A 44 8.45 21.53 10.40
CA VAL A 44 9.11 20.67 11.39
C VAL A 44 8.16 19.62 11.93
N VAL A 45 6.91 19.99 12.24
CA VAL A 45 5.90 19.05 12.73
C VAL A 45 5.51 18.05 11.63
N VAL A 46 5.39 18.49 10.38
CA VAL A 46 5.17 17.59 9.23
C VAL A 46 6.32 16.58 9.11
N GLY A 47 7.57 17.04 9.16
CA GLY A 47 8.75 16.18 9.07
C GLY A 47 8.84 15.16 10.21
N VAL A 48 8.61 15.60 11.45
CA VAL A 48 8.56 14.70 12.62
C VAL A 48 7.41 13.71 12.50
N GLY A 49 6.21 14.17 12.13
CA GLY A 49 5.03 13.32 11.94
C GLY A 49 5.26 12.24 10.87
N PHE A 50 5.93 12.59 9.77
CA PHE A 50 6.31 11.63 8.73
C PHE A 50 7.28 10.57 9.26
N VAL A 51 8.35 10.97 9.97
CA VAL A 51 9.33 10.03 10.54
C VAL A 51 8.66 9.11 11.56
N VAL A 52 7.79 9.64 12.43
CA VAL A 52 7.05 8.84 13.40
C VAL A 52 6.11 7.86 12.70
N ALA A 53 5.35 8.31 11.69
CA ALA A 53 4.47 7.43 10.92
C ALA A 53 5.24 6.31 10.20
N LEU A 54 6.41 6.63 9.62
CA LEU A 54 7.31 5.67 8.98
C LEU A 54 7.80 4.61 9.97
N LEU A 55 8.16 5.00 11.19
CA LEU A 55 8.63 4.08 12.22
C LEU A 55 7.48 3.25 12.81
N LEU A 56 6.28 3.81 12.96
CA LEU A 56 5.11 3.10 13.48
C LEU A 56 4.49 2.15 12.46
N GLY A 57 4.62 2.44 11.17
CA GLY A 57 4.03 1.64 10.09
C GLY A 57 4.33 0.14 10.19
N PRO A 58 5.61 -0.29 10.22
CA PRO A 58 6.00 -1.69 10.36
C PRO A 58 5.39 -2.39 11.59
N PHE A 59 5.30 -1.68 12.72
CA PHE A 59 4.70 -2.23 13.94
C PHE A 59 3.21 -2.53 13.74
N PHE A 60 2.45 -1.58 13.21
CA PHE A 60 1.02 -1.77 12.95
C PHE A 60 0.74 -2.78 11.85
N LEU A 61 1.56 -2.81 10.79
CA LEU A 61 1.47 -3.82 9.74
C LEU A 61 1.67 -5.23 10.31
N GLY A 62 2.72 -5.43 11.10
CA GLY A 62 3.00 -6.71 11.74
C GLY A 62 1.90 -7.15 12.70
N GLY A 63 1.38 -6.22 13.49
CA GLY A 63 0.29 -6.48 14.42
C GLY A 63 -1.03 -6.80 13.70
N LEU A 64 -1.43 -6.02 12.69
CA LEU A 64 -2.66 -6.24 11.92
C LEU A 64 -2.66 -7.59 11.19
N ILE A 65 -1.55 -7.93 10.54
CA ILE A 65 -1.40 -9.21 9.86
C ILE A 65 -1.41 -10.36 10.88
N GLY A 66 -0.74 -10.21 12.02
CA GLY A 66 -0.72 -11.25 13.06
C GLY A 66 -2.08 -11.50 13.70
N MET A 67 -2.84 -10.44 13.99
CA MET A 67 -4.21 -10.59 14.47
C MET A 67 -5.14 -11.23 13.43
N ALA A 68 -4.95 -10.88 12.15
CA ALA A 68 -5.70 -11.51 11.07
C ALA A 68 -5.36 -13.00 10.92
N LEU A 69 -4.08 -13.37 11.09
CA LEU A 69 -3.61 -14.76 11.06
C LEU A 69 -4.21 -15.56 12.23
N GLU A 70 -4.12 -15.03 13.46
CA GLU A 70 -4.71 -15.68 14.65
C GLU A 70 -6.24 -15.87 14.49
N ALA A 71 -6.92 -14.87 13.95
CA ALA A 71 -8.36 -14.96 13.66
C ALA A 71 -8.68 -15.97 12.54
N LEU A 72 -7.80 -16.14 11.55
CA LEU A 72 -7.93 -17.16 10.49
C LEU A 72 -7.75 -18.58 11.02
N GLU A 73 -6.89 -18.74 12.03
CA GLU A 73 -6.66 -20.02 12.70
C GLU A 73 -7.80 -20.40 13.66
N GLY A 74 -8.79 -19.53 13.83
CA GLY A 74 -10.01 -19.77 14.62
C GLY A 74 -9.94 -19.25 16.06
N SER A 75 -8.88 -18.54 16.43
CA SER A 75 -8.69 -17.97 17.75
C SER A 75 -9.30 -16.56 17.88
N THR A 76 -9.61 -16.16 19.10
CA THR A 76 -9.99 -14.77 19.41
C THR A 76 -8.75 -13.91 19.55
N THR A 77 -8.65 -12.82 18.80
CA THR A 77 -7.49 -11.91 18.87
C THR A 77 -7.68 -10.81 19.92
N SER A 78 -6.59 -10.14 20.30
CA SER A 78 -6.57 -9.03 21.26
C SER A 78 -5.59 -7.93 20.86
N LEU A 79 -5.65 -6.77 21.55
CA LEU A 79 -4.60 -5.74 21.42
C LEU A 79 -3.24 -6.21 21.97
N GLY A 80 -3.22 -7.23 22.83
CA GLY A 80 -1.99 -7.91 23.22
C GLY A 80 -1.31 -8.53 22.02
N GLN A 81 -2.09 -9.24 21.18
CA GLN A 81 -1.59 -9.85 19.95
C GLN A 81 -1.07 -8.80 18.95
N LEU A 82 -1.75 -7.65 18.83
CA LEU A 82 -1.26 -6.53 18.02
C LEU A 82 0.18 -6.15 18.43
N VAL A 83 0.42 -6.01 19.73
CA VAL A 83 1.73 -5.60 20.26
C VAL A 83 2.76 -6.71 20.12
N GLU A 84 2.37 -7.95 20.40
CA GLU A 84 3.25 -9.13 20.34
C GLU A 84 3.72 -9.38 18.90
N SER A 85 2.79 -9.56 17.96
CA SER A 85 3.12 -9.77 16.55
C SER A 85 3.82 -8.55 15.94
N GLY A 86 3.37 -7.35 16.30
CA GLY A 86 3.98 -6.10 15.85
C GLY A 86 5.44 -5.99 16.28
N ARG A 87 5.79 -6.36 17.51
CA ARG A 87 7.18 -6.37 18.01
C ARG A 87 8.01 -7.49 17.41
N ALA A 88 7.46 -8.71 17.34
CA ALA A 88 8.17 -9.87 16.82
C ALA A 88 8.63 -9.66 15.37
N SER A 89 7.78 -9.03 14.56
CA SER A 89 8.05 -8.78 13.14
C SER A 89 8.69 -7.42 12.85
N TYR A 90 8.81 -6.54 13.86
CA TYR A 90 9.16 -5.13 13.67
C TYR A 90 10.45 -4.92 12.87
N VAL A 91 11.54 -5.55 13.29
CA VAL A 91 12.86 -5.33 12.71
C VAL A 91 12.92 -5.80 11.26
N SER A 92 12.32 -6.97 10.98
CA SER A 92 12.24 -7.52 9.63
C SER A 92 11.36 -6.66 8.73
N LEU A 93 10.19 -6.20 9.23
CA LEU A 93 9.29 -5.33 8.47
C LEU A 93 9.88 -3.95 8.23
N LEU A 94 10.55 -3.34 9.21
CA LEU A 94 11.21 -2.05 9.07
C LEU A 94 12.35 -2.16 8.04
N GLY A 95 13.20 -3.19 8.17
CA GLY A 95 14.27 -3.45 7.20
C GLY A 95 13.71 -3.63 5.80
N ALA A 96 12.74 -4.53 5.61
CA ALA A 96 12.14 -4.77 4.31
C ALA A 96 11.43 -3.52 3.76
N SER A 97 10.74 -2.75 4.59
CA SER A 97 10.09 -1.49 4.17
C SER A 97 11.10 -0.45 3.71
N LEU A 98 12.24 -0.31 4.41
CA LEU A 98 13.33 0.58 4.02
C LEU A 98 13.98 0.14 2.71
N LEU A 99 14.23 -1.16 2.53
CA LEU A 99 14.78 -1.69 1.28
C LEU A 99 13.82 -1.50 0.11
N PHE A 100 12.54 -1.81 0.31
CA PHE A 100 11.51 -1.64 -0.70
C PHE A 100 11.31 -0.16 -1.06
N GLY A 101 11.27 0.71 -0.05
CA GLY A 101 11.21 2.16 -0.24
C GLY A 101 12.43 2.69 -0.98
N ALA A 102 13.63 2.26 -0.63
CA ALA A 102 14.86 2.64 -1.32
C ALA A 102 14.84 2.17 -2.79
N LEU A 103 14.40 0.93 -3.06
CA LEU A 103 14.25 0.40 -4.41
C LEU A 103 13.28 1.24 -5.25
N LEU A 104 12.07 1.49 -4.73
CA LEU A 104 11.07 2.31 -5.44
C LEU A 104 11.54 3.74 -5.64
N PHE A 105 12.19 4.33 -4.63
CA PHE A 105 12.79 5.66 -4.74
C PHE A 105 13.84 5.69 -5.83
N THR A 106 14.80 4.75 -5.84
CA THR A 106 15.83 4.66 -6.88
C THR A 106 15.22 4.51 -8.27
N VAL A 107 14.27 3.59 -8.46
CA VAL A 107 13.64 3.37 -9.77
C VAL A 107 12.89 4.61 -10.24
N THR A 108 12.13 5.25 -9.34
CA THR A 108 11.33 6.43 -9.69
C THR A 108 12.21 7.64 -9.98
N VAL A 109 13.22 7.90 -9.14
CA VAL A 109 14.13 9.04 -9.30
C VAL A 109 15.00 8.86 -10.53
N VAL A 110 15.65 7.71 -10.69
CA VAL A 110 16.47 7.42 -11.89
C VAL A 110 15.60 7.47 -13.14
N GLY A 111 14.40 6.88 -13.09
CA GLY A 111 13.44 6.92 -14.19
C GLY A 111 13.01 8.34 -14.55
N MET A 112 12.73 9.19 -13.55
CA MET A 112 12.41 10.60 -13.76
C MET A 112 13.58 11.38 -14.35
N PHE A 113 14.82 11.14 -13.90
CA PHE A 113 16.00 11.75 -14.50
C PHE A 113 16.16 11.34 -15.96
N VAL A 114 16.04 10.05 -16.26
CA VAL A 114 16.10 9.55 -17.65
C VAL A 114 15.00 10.18 -18.51
N ALA A 115 13.78 10.36 -17.97
CA ALA A 115 12.66 10.99 -18.68
C ALA A 115 12.92 12.46 -18.96
N MET A 116 13.37 13.19 -17.94
CA MET A 116 13.67 14.62 -18.04
C MET A 116 14.82 14.88 -19.01
N PHE A 117 15.94 14.16 -18.88
CA PHE A 117 17.07 14.32 -19.80
C PHE A 117 16.72 13.88 -21.21
N GLY A 118 15.95 12.79 -21.38
CA GLY A 118 15.46 12.36 -22.69
C GLY A 118 14.59 13.42 -23.36
N ALA A 119 13.69 14.06 -22.62
CA ALA A 119 12.85 15.14 -23.12
C ALA A 119 13.69 16.37 -23.50
N VAL A 120 14.55 16.86 -22.59
CA VAL A 120 15.41 18.04 -22.83
C VAL A 120 16.36 17.81 -24.00
N PHE A 121 16.99 16.65 -24.10
CA PHE A 121 17.85 16.30 -25.22
C PHE A 121 17.06 16.23 -26.54
N GLY A 122 15.85 15.65 -26.51
CA GLY A 122 14.94 15.65 -27.66
C GLY A 122 14.61 17.06 -28.16
N PHE A 123 14.34 18.00 -27.25
CA PHE A 123 14.13 19.40 -27.60
C PHE A 123 15.40 20.09 -28.13
N ALA A 124 16.57 19.82 -27.53
CA ALA A 124 17.83 20.43 -27.92
C ALA A 124 18.29 19.97 -29.32
N VAL A 125 18.12 18.69 -29.66
CA VAL A 125 18.51 18.13 -30.96
C VAL A 125 17.48 18.42 -32.05
N GLY A 126 16.20 18.54 -31.67
CA GLY A 126 15.09 18.73 -32.61
C GLY A 126 14.89 20.14 -33.15
N GLY A 127 15.50 21.14 -32.52
CA GLY A 127 15.27 22.55 -32.79
C GLY A 127 13.88 23.01 -32.35
N ALA A 128 13.82 24.06 -31.54
CA ALA A 128 12.57 24.62 -31.02
C ALA A 128 11.60 25.15 -32.11
N GLU A 129 12.08 25.28 -33.34
CA GLU A 129 11.36 25.90 -34.47
C GLU A 129 10.47 24.91 -35.24
N SER A 130 10.65 23.59 -35.06
CA SER A 130 9.84 22.58 -35.75
C SER A 130 8.79 21.98 -34.80
N GLY A 131 7.53 22.41 -34.96
CA GLY A 131 6.42 21.93 -34.13
C GLY A 131 6.27 20.40 -34.09
N THR A 132 6.68 19.71 -35.16
CA THR A 132 6.66 18.25 -35.23
C THR A 132 7.72 17.59 -34.32
N VAL A 133 8.94 18.12 -34.24
CA VAL A 133 9.98 17.50 -33.41
C VAL A 133 9.77 17.80 -31.94
N ALA A 134 9.27 19.00 -31.61
CA ALA A 134 8.81 19.31 -30.26
C ALA A 134 7.69 18.35 -29.79
N MET A 135 6.71 18.06 -30.66
CA MET A 135 5.62 17.12 -30.34
C MET A 135 6.12 15.68 -30.15
N LEU A 136 7.11 15.25 -30.94
CA LEU A 136 7.76 13.95 -30.78
C LEU A 136 8.56 13.87 -29.45
N ALA A 137 9.28 14.92 -29.07
CA ALA A 137 10.02 14.97 -27.81
C ALA A 137 9.09 14.89 -26.59
N VAL A 138 7.95 15.59 -26.62
CA VAL A 138 6.91 15.48 -25.59
C VAL A 138 6.32 14.07 -25.55
N GLY A 139 5.98 13.50 -26.70
CA GLY A 139 5.42 12.14 -26.79
C GLY A 139 6.37 11.09 -26.23
N LEU A 140 7.65 11.17 -26.54
CA LEU A 140 8.68 10.28 -26.00
C LEU A 140 8.88 10.48 -24.49
N GLY A 141 8.85 11.72 -24.01
CA GLY A 141 8.91 12.02 -22.58
C GLY A 141 7.75 11.40 -21.81
N ILE A 142 6.51 11.55 -22.30
CA ILE A 142 5.31 10.93 -21.70
C ILE A 142 5.44 9.40 -21.72
N LEU A 143 5.83 8.81 -22.86
CA LEU A 143 6.01 7.37 -22.97
C LEU A 143 7.04 6.84 -21.96
N LEU A 144 8.13 7.58 -21.72
CA LEU A 144 9.17 7.17 -20.78
C LEU A 144 8.67 7.27 -19.32
N VAL A 145 7.94 8.33 -18.97
CA VAL A 145 7.28 8.42 -17.66
C VAL A 145 6.31 7.26 -17.44
N LEU A 146 5.50 6.94 -18.45
CA LEU A 146 4.60 5.79 -18.39
C LEU A 146 5.35 4.47 -18.25
N ALA A 147 6.49 4.31 -18.93
CA ALA A 147 7.34 3.13 -18.80
C ALA A 147 7.91 2.99 -17.38
N VAL A 148 8.40 4.09 -16.78
CA VAL A 148 8.90 4.11 -15.39
C VAL A 148 7.78 3.76 -14.41
N MET A 149 6.58 4.34 -14.59
CA MET A 149 5.41 4.02 -13.78
C MET A 149 4.99 2.55 -13.92
N ALA A 150 5.03 2.00 -15.13
CA ALA A 150 4.76 0.58 -15.38
C ALA A 150 5.77 -0.32 -14.67
N VAL A 151 7.07 0.02 -14.71
CA VAL A 151 8.12 -0.73 -13.99
C VAL A 151 7.89 -0.67 -12.48
N ALA A 152 7.62 0.52 -11.92
CA ALA A 152 7.32 0.68 -10.50
C ALA A 152 6.07 -0.13 -10.08
N PHE A 153 5.02 -0.11 -10.90
CA PHE A 153 3.82 -0.91 -10.68
C PHE A 153 4.11 -2.41 -10.69
N VAL A 154 4.91 -2.89 -11.65
CA VAL A 154 5.32 -4.30 -11.70
C VAL A 154 6.12 -4.67 -10.45
N LEU A 155 7.10 -3.86 -10.04
CA LEU A 155 7.87 -4.10 -8.81
C LEU A 155 6.97 -4.16 -7.59
N PHE A 156 6.02 -3.23 -7.46
CA PHE A 156 5.02 -3.23 -6.41
C PHE A 156 4.19 -4.52 -6.44
N MET A 157 3.69 -4.93 -7.60
CA MET A 157 2.87 -6.14 -7.75
C MET A 157 3.62 -7.42 -7.32
N PHE A 158 4.91 -7.54 -7.67
CA PHE A 158 5.73 -8.70 -7.31
C PHE A 158 6.15 -8.71 -5.84
N LEU A 159 6.28 -7.54 -5.21
CA LEU A 159 6.74 -7.41 -3.83
C LEU A 159 5.60 -7.20 -2.83
N GLN A 160 4.34 -6.98 -3.26
CA GLN A 160 3.22 -6.60 -2.38
C GLN A 160 3.00 -7.52 -1.16
N PHE A 161 3.42 -8.78 -1.21
CA PHE A 161 3.23 -9.76 -0.13
C PHE A 161 4.41 -9.86 0.85
N PHE A 162 5.47 -9.06 0.69
CA PHE A 162 6.66 -9.17 1.54
C PHE A 162 6.33 -9.00 3.03
N ASN A 163 5.41 -8.10 3.37
CA ASN A 163 4.98 -7.86 4.75
C ASN A 163 4.32 -9.10 5.34
N THR A 164 3.40 -9.72 4.59
CA THR A 164 2.69 -10.92 5.04
C THR A 164 3.62 -12.13 5.09
N ALA A 165 4.56 -12.26 4.17
CA ALA A 165 5.57 -13.31 4.21
C ALA A 165 6.47 -13.22 5.46
N ILE A 166 6.74 -12.01 5.97
CA ILE A 166 7.51 -11.85 7.23
C ILE A 166 6.68 -12.32 8.43
N VAL A 167 5.41 -11.93 8.49
CA VAL A 167 4.57 -12.21 9.66
C VAL A 167 4.05 -13.64 9.69
N VAL A 168 3.63 -14.16 8.53
CA VAL A 168 3.03 -15.50 8.40
C VAL A 168 4.11 -16.59 8.36
N ASP A 169 5.15 -16.40 7.54
CA ASP A 169 6.18 -17.43 7.36
C ASP A 169 7.40 -17.20 8.28
N GLY A 170 7.46 -16.09 9.04
CA GLY A 170 8.61 -15.75 9.89
C GLY A 170 9.87 -15.34 9.12
N ASN A 171 9.74 -15.02 7.83
CA ASN A 171 10.87 -14.75 6.95
C ASN A 171 11.65 -13.48 7.35
N ARG A 172 12.96 -13.48 7.08
CA ARG A 172 13.78 -12.26 7.20
C ARG A 172 13.52 -11.32 6.02
N ALA A 173 13.95 -10.06 6.16
CA ALA A 173 13.67 -9.00 5.20
C ALA A 173 13.99 -9.32 3.73
N PHE A 174 15.10 -9.99 3.43
CA PHE A 174 15.46 -10.36 2.04
C PHE A 174 14.74 -11.61 1.54
N GLU A 175 14.53 -12.59 2.43
CA GLU A 175 13.88 -13.86 2.10
C GLU A 175 12.40 -13.63 1.75
N SER A 176 11.76 -12.68 2.43
CA SER A 176 10.35 -12.33 2.18
C SER A 176 10.12 -11.76 0.78
N PHE A 177 11.08 -11.03 0.20
CA PHE A 177 11.01 -10.58 -1.19
C PHE A 177 11.06 -11.75 -2.17
N SER A 178 11.98 -12.70 -1.94
CA SER A 178 12.10 -13.89 -2.79
C SER A 178 10.84 -14.74 -2.73
N ARG A 179 10.28 -14.93 -1.52
CA ARG A 179 8.99 -15.62 -1.31
C ARG A 179 7.85 -14.91 -2.03
N SER A 180 7.74 -13.58 -1.91
CA SER A 180 6.72 -12.78 -2.60
C SER A 180 6.82 -12.94 -4.13
N ILE A 181 8.03 -12.83 -4.69
CA ILE A 181 8.27 -12.97 -6.14
C ILE A 181 7.87 -14.38 -6.61
N SER A 182 8.28 -15.42 -5.89
CA SER A 182 7.94 -16.80 -6.22
C SER A 182 6.42 -17.03 -6.22
N LEU A 183 5.74 -16.53 -5.17
CA LEU A 183 4.31 -16.66 -5.00
C LEU A 183 3.52 -15.94 -6.11
N VAL A 184 3.95 -14.73 -6.47
CA VAL A 184 3.32 -13.95 -7.54
C VAL A 184 3.55 -14.60 -8.90
N ARG A 185 4.77 -15.08 -9.16
CA ARG A 185 5.11 -15.75 -10.42
C ARG A 185 4.29 -17.02 -10.65
N SER A 186 4.03 -17.82 -9.61
CA SER A 186 3.20 -19.03 -9.73
C SER A 186 1.69 -18.73 -9.82
N ASN A 187 1.25 -17.52 -9.44
CA ASN A 187 -0.17 -17.16 -9.33
C ASN A 187 -0.58 -15.88 -10.09
N LEU A 188 0.16 -15.47 -11.13
CA LEU A 188 0.02 -14.16 -11.80
C LEU A 188 -1.43 -13.77 -12.10
N ARG A 189 -2.22 -14.66 -12.71
CA ARG A 189 -3.63 -14.36 -13.05
C ARG A 189 -4.47 -14.06 -11.81
N SER A 190 -4.29 -14.82 -10.74
CA SER A 190 -5.04 -14.59 -9.51
C SER A 190 -4.59 -13.30 -8.82
N VAL A 191 -3.29 -13.02 -8.84
CA VAL A 191 -2.70 -11.83 -8.21
C VAL A 191 -3.15 -10.56 -8.92
N VAL A 192 -3.15 -10.55 -10.25
CA VAL A 192 -3.68 -9.41 -11.03
C VAL A 192 -5.14 -9.14 -10.69
N GLY A 193 -5.98 -10.19 -10.67
CA GLY A 193 -7.39 -10.04 -10.29
C GLY A 193 -7.58 -9.52 -8.86
N TYR A 194 -6.74 -9.98 -7.92
CA TYR A 194 -6.71 -9.48 -6.55
C TYR A 194 -6.31 -8.01 -6.47
N SER A 195 -5.22 -7.60 -7.13
CA SER A 195 -4.73 -6.22 -7.14
C SER A 195 -5.75 -5.26 -7.78
N LEU A 196 -6.43 -5.68 -8.85
CA LEU A 196 -7.51 -4.87 -9.46
C LEU A 196 -8.69 -4.67 -8.51
N LEU A 197 -9.13 -5.72 -7.81
CA LEU A 197 -10.20 -5.59 -6.81
C LEU A 197 -9.77 -4.73 -5.62
N TRP A 198 -8.53 -4.88 -5.15
CA TRP A 198 -7.98 -4.03 -4.10
C TRP A 198 -8.01 -2.56 -4.48
N ILE A 199 -7.54 -2.23 -5.69
CA ILE A 199 -7.57 -0.86 -6.22
C ILE A 199 -9.00 -0.37 -6.34
N GLY A 200 -9.91 -1.17 -6.91
CA GLY A 200 -11.31 -0.79 -7.09
C GLY A 200 -12.02 -0.52 -5.76
N ILE A 201 -11.84 -1.37 -4.76
CA ILE A 201 -12.41 -1.17 -3.42
C ILE A 201 -11.83 0.08 -2.77
N SER A 202 -10.51 0.25 -2.84
CA SER A 202 -9.84 1.43 -2.26
C SER A 202 -10.34 2.72 -2.93
N LEU A 203 -10.47 2.73 -4.25
CA LEU A 203 -10.94 3.88 -5.01
C LEU A 203 -12.37 4.28 -4.62
N VAL A 204 -13.28 3.31 -4.55
CA VAL A 204 -14.68 3.56 -4.14
C VAL A 204 -14.75 4.00 -2.68
N ALA A 205 -13.99 3.38 -1.78
CA ALA A 205 -13.98 3.73 -0.36
C ALA A 205 -13.45 5.14 -0.11
N PHE A 206 -12.43 5.58 -0.85
CA PHE A 206 -11.83 6.90 -0.71
C PHE A 206 -12.46 7.99 -1.59
N ALA A 207 -13.34 7.64 -2.53
CA ALA A 207 -13.99 8.61 -3.41
C ALA A 207 -14.67 9.78 -2.67
N PRO A 208 -15.38 9.58 -1.53
CA PRO A 208 -15.97 10.70 -0.80
C PRO A 208 -14.94 11.65 -0.22
N VAL A 209 -13.83 11.13 0.33
CA VAL A 209 -12.74 11.94 0.90
C VAL A 209 -12.07 12.75 -0.20
N MET A 210 -11.72 12.09 -1.32
CA MET A 210 -11.14 12.78 -2.46
C MET A 210 -12.08 13.86 -3.00
N GLY A 211 -13.37 13.57 -3.12
CA GLY A 211 -14.37 14.55 -3.58
C GLY A 211 -14.46 15.77 -2.67
N LEU A 212 -14.44 15.58 -1.35
CA LEU A 212 -14.40 16.70 -0.39
C LEU A 212 -13.11 17.51 -0.56
N GLU A 213 -11.94 16.87 -0.61
CA GLU A 213 -10.66 17.55 -0.83
C GLU A 213 -10.69 18.40 -2.12
N PHE A 214 -11.23 17.86 -3.23
CA PHE A 214 -11.36 18.61 -4.48
C PHE A 214 -12.23 19.85 -4.38
N VAL A 215 -13.34 19.80 -3.63
CA VAL A 215 -14.21 20.96 -3.40
C VAL A 215 -13.47 22.07 -2.63
N PHE A 216 -12.55 21.72 -1.74
CA PHE A 216 -11.79 22.69 -0.93
C PHE A 216 -10.50 23.20 -1.58
N ILE A 217 -10.18 22.73 -2.78
CA ILE A 217 -9.18 23.37 -3.65
C ILE A 217 -9.74 24.69 -4.22
N ASP A 218 -11.06 24.87 -4.22
CA ASP A 218 -11.71 26.11 -4.69
C ASP A 218 -11.46 27.28 -3.71
N PRO A 219 -10.81 28.37 -4.16
CA PRO A 219 -10.50 29.53 -3.32
C PRO A 219 -11.74 30.24 -2.74
N GLU A 220 -12.88 30.26 -3.44
CA GLU A 220 -14.10 30.94 -2.98
C GLU A 220 -14.78 30.16 -1.84
N LEU A 221 -14.84 28.84 -1.95
CA LEU A 221 -15.39 27.96 -0.91
C LEU A 221 -14.44 27.83 0.28
N ALA A 222 -13.12 27.88 0.06
CA ALA A 222 -12.13 27.90 1.12
C ALA A 222 -12.18 29.18 1.97
N ALA A 223 -12.57 30.32 1.38
CA ALA A 223 -12.69 31.61 2.06
C ALA A 223 -14.01 31.77 2.86
N ALA A 224 -15.05 31.00 2.52
CA ALA A 224 -16.36 31.08 3.15
C ALA A 224 -16.51 30.22 4.43
N GLY A 225 -15.59 29.28 4.68
CA GLY A 225 -15.62 28.36 5.83
C GLY A 225 -14.54 28.63 6.88
N GLU A 226 -14.76 28.14 8.11
CA GLU A 226 -13.70 28.01 9.11
C GLU A 226 -12.72 26.91 8.67
N GLN A 227 -11.74 27.29 7.86
CA GLN A 227 -10.83 26.40 7.13
C GLN A 227 -10.21 25.30 8.03
N THR A 228 -9.89 25.64 9.28
CA THR A 228 -9.33 24.71 10.27
C THR A 228 -10.34 23.64 10.69
N ALA A 229 -11.58 24.02 11.02
CA ALA A 229 -12.61 23.09 11.48
C ALA A 229 -13.00 22.10 10.36
N THR A 230 -13.13 22.60 9.13
CA THR A 230 -13.42 21.78 7.96
C THR A 230 -12.31 20.79 7.64
N ARG A 231 -11.03 21.24 7.63
CA ARG A 231 -9.89 20.34 7.43
C ARG A 231 -9.78 19.28 8.52
N ALA A 232 -10.05 19.65 9.77
CA ALA A 232 -10.09 18.71 10.89
C ALA A 232 -11.21 17.66 10.69
N ALA A 233 -12.39 18.07 10.22
CA ALA A 233 -13.50 17.14 9.93
C ALA A 233 -13.17 16.16 8.79
N ILE A 234 -12.57 16.63 7.69
CA ILE A 234 -12.13 15.78 6.57
C ILE A 234 -11.05 14.81 7.04
N THR A 235 -10.08 15.28 7.81
CA THR A 235 -9.03 14.43 8.40
C THR A 235 -9.64 13.36 9.30
N GLY A 236 -10.60 13.73 10.17
CA GLY A 236 -11.30 12.79 11.02
C GLY A 236 -12.06 11.72 10.23
N LEU A 237 -12.77 12.12 9.16
CA LEU A 237 -13.43 11.19 8.25
C LEU A 237 -12.43 10.27 7.56
N ALA A 238 -11.31 10.81 7.08
CA ALA A 238 -10.23 10.06 6.45
C ALA A 238 -9.63 9.01 7.41
N VAL A 239 -9.42 9.36 8.68
CA VAL A 239 -8.97 8.43 9.72
C VAL A 239 -9.94 7.28 9.90
N VAL A 240 -11.25 7.56 10.05
CA VAL A 240 -12.27 6.52 10.26
C VAL A 240 -12.34 5.58 9.06
N LEU A 241 -12.43 6.13 7.84
CA LEU A 241 -12.49 5.34 6.61
C LEU A 241 -11.22 4.52 6.41
N THR A 242 -10.05 5.12 6.60
CA THR A 242 -8.76 4.42 6.51
C THR A 242 -8.65 3.32 7.54
N GLY A 243 -9.12 3.55 8.78
CA GLY A 243 -9.05 2.55 9.85
C GLY A 243 -9.91 1.34 9.56
N ILE A 244 -11.15 1.55 9.10
CA ILE A 244 -12.04 0.47 8.65
C ILE A 244 -11.41 -0.28 7.47
N LEU A 245 -10.89 0.47 6.49
CA LEU A 245 -10.33 -0.11 5.28
C LEU A 245 -9.08 -0.92 5.57
N TYR A 246 -8.13 -0.41 6.36
CA TYR A 246 -6.93 -1.13 6.76
C TYR A 246 -7.27 -2.42 7.51
N SER A 247 -8.18 -2.35 8.48
CA SER A 247 -8.64 -3.53 9.22
C SER A 247 -9.15 -4.62 8.29
N TYR A 248 -10.02 -4.25 7.34
CA TYR A 248 -10.60 -5.19 6.39
C TYR A 248 -9.58 -5.70 5.38
N LEU A 249 -8.88 -4.79 4.72
CA LEU A 249 -7.97 -5.11 3.64
C LEU A 249 -6.78 -5.93 4.12
N TYR A 250 -6.19 -5.65 5.29
CA TYR A 250 -5.12 -6.50 5.83
C TYR A 250 -5.62 -7.88 6.26
N ALA A 251 -6.87 -8.01 6.73
CA ALA A 251 -7.48 -9.33 6.97
C ALA A 251 -7.65 -10.13 5.67
N VAL A 252 -8.17 -9.49 4.62
CA VAL A 252 -8.27 -10.08 3.27
C VAL A 252 -6.89 -10.44 2.72
N HIS A 253 -5.92 -9.55 2.85
CA HIS A 253 -4.55 -9.73 2.35
C HIS A 253 -3.89 -10.96 2.99
N THR A 254 -4.05 -11.11 4.31
CA THR A 254 -3.54 -12.25 5.07
C THR A 254 -4.21 -13.56 4.63
N SER A 255 -5.55 -13.59 4.52
CA SER A 255 -6.28 -14.76 4.02
C SER A 255 -5.89 -15.12 2.59
N TYR A 256 -5.73 -14.12 1.73
CA TYR A 256 -5.36 -14.34 0.35
C TYR A 256 -3.97 -14.96 0.24
N TYR A 257 -3.00 -14.44 1.01
CA TYR A 257 -1.63 -14.96 1.07
C TYR A 257 -1.58 -16.43 1.50
N THR A 258 -2.22 -16.79 2.62
CA THR A 258 -2.21 -18.17 3.15
C THR A 258 -2.86 -19.16 2.17
N ARG A 259 -3.89 -18.73 1.45
CA ARG A 259 -4.54 -19.52 0.38
C ARG A 259 -3.69 -19.68 -0.88
N LEU A 260 -2.77 -18.76 -1.17
CA LEU A 260 -1.83 -18.91 -2.27
C LEU A 260 -0.65 -19.83 -1.88
N GLY A 261 -0.15 -19.70 -0.64
CA GLY A 261 0.92 -20.55 -0.11
C GLY A 261 0.52 -22.03 -0.11
N SER A 262 -0.62 -22.35 0.48
CA SER A 262 -1.18 -23.72 0.49
C SER A 262 -1.33 -24.38 -0.89
N ARG A 263 -1.53 -23.60 -1.96
CA ARG A 263 -1.58 -24.13 -3.34
C ARG A 263 -0.22 -24.34 -3.96
N THR A 264 0.75 -23.50 -3.61
CA THR A 264 2.10 -23.54 -4.17
C THR A 264 2.94 -24.63 -3.51
N ASP A 265 2.67 -24.90 -2.23
CA ASP A 265 3.35 -25.91 -1.43
C ASP A 265 2.64 -27.29 -1.46
N ALA A 266 1.52 -27.43 -2.18
CA ALA A 266 0.85 -28.71 -2.38
C ALA A 266 1.69 -29.58 -3.36
N PRO A 267 2.17 -30.77 -2.94
CA PRO A 267 2.88 -31.66 -3.84
C PRO A 267 1.94 -32.10 -4.98
N ASP A 268 2.47 -32.12 -6.21
CA ASP A 268 1.75 -32.53 -7.41
C ASP A 268 1.08 -33.90 -7.24
N ALA A 269 -0.18 -33.90 -6.80
CA ALA A 269 -1.02 -35.08 -6.70
C ALA A 269 -1.56 -35.52 -8.08
N GLU A 270 -0.72 -35.42 -9.12
CA GLU A 270 -1.00 -35.85 -10.50
C GLU A 270 0.09 -36.75 -11.09
N SER A 271 0.93 -37.39 -10.27
CA SER A 271 1.85 -38.45 -10.74
C SER A 271 1.51 -39.87 -10.26
N VAL A 272 0.36 -40.08 -9.61
CA VAL A 272 -0.16 -41.42 -9.28
C VAL A 272 -1.43 -41.67 -10.10
N GLY A 273 -1.26 -41.94 -11.39
CA GLY A 273 -2.41 -42.22 -12.26
C GLY A 273 -2.11 -42.22 -13.75
N ALA A 274 -1.07 -42.91 -14.20
CA ALA A 274 -0.97 -43.43 -15.57
C ALA A 274 -0.01 -44.64 -15.59
#